data_AF-A0A1X0NU31-F1
#
_entry.id   AF-A0A1X0NU31-F1
#
_cell.length_a   1.000
_cell.length_b   1.000
_cell.length_c   1.000
_cell.angle_alpha   90.00
_cell.angle_beta   90.00
_cell.angle_gamma   90.00
#
_symmetry.space_group_name_H-M   'P 1'
#
loop_
_entity.id
_entity.type
_entity.pdbx_description
1 polymer ?
#
loop_
_entity_poly.entity_id
_entity_poly.type
_entity_poly.pdbx_seq_one_letter_code
_entity_poly.pdbx_strand_id
1 'polypeptide(L)'
;MIYSVDDGATWAFSKGFTPYDCTESAVVEWEGKLILNSRRDNGYRRVFESSDMGETWKEALGTLSHVWGNSPSRTGPGCEAGFIATTIEGKPVMLFTHPLNFQGAYNRDRLHLWMTDNQRIFDVGQISHGVEKTPYSSLLYTDDKLFCLHEIKTEDEIYSIVLSYLENELQLMKSVL
;
A
#
# COMPACT_ATOMS: atom_id res chain seq x y z
N MET A 1 -6.16 2.36 -16.55
CA MET A 1 -6.71 3.17 -15.44
C MET A 1 -8.09 3.66 -15.84
N ILE A 2 -9.01 3.83 -14.89
CA ILE A 2 -10.29 4.50 -15.12
C ILE A 2 -10.26 5.87 -14.46
N TYR A 3 -10.68 6.92 -15.15
CA TYR A 3 -10.65 8.29 -14.62
C TYR A 3 -11.82 9.12 -15.18
N SER A 4 -12.12 10.22 -14.51
CA SER A 4 -13.11 11.22 -14.93
C SER A 4 -12.47 12.61 -14.85
N VAL A 5 -12.85 13.49 -15.78
CA VAL A 5 -12.40 14.89 -15.85
C VAL A 5 -13.55 15.89 -15.69
N ASP A 6 -14.75 15.37 -15.39
CA ASP A 6 -16.01 16.10 -15.33
C ASP A 6 -16.80 15.69 -14.06
N ASP A 7 -16.07 15.58 -12.94
CA ASP A 7 -16.61 15.30 -11.62
C ASP A 7 -17.47 14.02 -11.55
N GLY A 8 -17.07 13.00 -12.32
CA GLY A 8 -17.71 11.68 -12.35
C GLY A 8 -18.88 11.55 -13.32
N ALA A 9 -19.19 12.58 -14.12
CA ALA A 9 -20.28 12.52 -15.09
C ALA A 9 -19.99 11.54 -16.23
N THR A 10 -18.74 11.48 -16.69
CA THR A 10 -18.25 10.50 -17.66
C THR A 10 -16.92 9.89 -17.21
N TRP A 11 -16.65 8.68 -17.72
CA TRP A 11 -15.46 7.92 -17.38
C TRP A 11 -14.76 7.44 -18.64
N ALA A 12 -13.44 7.51 -18.63
CA ALA A 12 -12.59 7.01 -19.70
C ALA A 12 -11.61 5.98 -19.16
N PHE A 13 -11.23 5.03 -20.01
CA PHE A 13 -10.11 4.14 -19.77
C PHE A 13 -8.89 4.65 -20.52
N SER A 14 -7.77 4.80 -19.81
CA SER A 14 -6.47 5.01 -20.44
C SER A 14 -6.05 3.77 -21.23
N LYS A 15 -5.26 3.95 -22.29
CA LYS A 15 -4.83 2.85 -23.18
C LYS A 15 -3.79 1.91 -22.57
N GLY A 16 -3.00 2.42 -21.63
CA GLY A 16 -1.94 1.65 -20.99
C GLY A 16 -2.49 0.63 -20.00
N PHE A 17 -1.76 -0.49 -19.87
CA PHE A 17 -2.09 -1.59 -18.98
C PHE A 17 -0.83 -2.10 -18.27
N THR A 18 -1.02 -2.60 -17.05
CA THR A 18 0.01 -3.35 -16.35
C THR A 18 0.10 -4.78 -16.91
N PRO A 19 1.21 -5.49 -16.68
CA PRO A 19 1.32 -6.91 -17.06
C PRO A 19 0.21 -7.76 -16.44
N TYR A 20 -0.16 -8.83 -17.15
CA TYR A 20 -1.08 -9.86 -16.66
C TYR A 20 -0.65 -10.36 -15.29
N ASP A 21 -1.61 -10.51 -14.36
CA ASP A 21 -1.50 -10.91 -12.95
C ASP A 21 -1.29 -9.77 -11.91
N CYS A 22 -1.20 -8.51 -12.34
CA CYS A 22 -1.31 -7.35 -11.46
C CYS A 22 -2.77 -7.11 -11.09
N THR A 23 -3.12 -7.24 -9.81
CA THR A 23 -4.48 -7.08 -9.28
C THR A 23 -4.48 -6.09 -8.12
N GLU A 24 -5.67 -5.77 -7.58
CA GLU A 24 -5.85 -5.02 -6.31
C GLU A 24 -4.82 -3.90 -6.13
N SER A 25 -4.77 -3.02 -7.12
CA SER A 25 -3.79 -1.95 -7.20
C SER A 25 -4.29 -0.71 -6.47
N ALA A 26 -3.37 -0.03 -5.78
CA ALA A 26 -3.60 1.30 -5.24
C ALA A 26 -2.76 2.32 -6.00
N VAL A 27 -3.29 3.53 -6.17
CA VAL A 27 -2.64 4.61 -6.94
C VAL A 27 -2.54 5.87 -6.10
N VAL A 28 -1.40 6.54 -6.18
CA VAL A 28 -1.18 7.88 -5.62
C VAL A 28 -0.54 8.77 -6.67
N GLU A 29 -0.61 10.08 -6.48
CA GLU A 29 0.18 11.03 -7.26
C GLU A 29 1.46 11.39 -6.49
N TRP A 30 2.59 11.37 -7.20
CA TRP A 30 3.91 11.74 -6.69
C TRP A 30 4.68 12.51 -7.76
N GLU A 31 5.07 13.76 -7.47
CA GLU A 31 5.85 14.63 -8.38
C GLU A 31 5.26 14.71 -9.81
N GLY A 32 3.93 14.82 -9.92
CA GLY A 32 3.21 14.92 -11.19
C GLY A 32 3.10 13.59 -11.97
N LYS A 33 3.41 12.47 -11.33
CA LYS A 33 3.23 11.12 -11.88
C LYS A 33 2.28 10.31 -11.02
N LEU A 34 1.54 9.41 -11.65
CA LEU A 34 0.83 8.35 -10.96
C LEU A 34 1.80 7.24 -10.59
N ILE A 35 1.75 6.81 -9.33
CA ILE A 35 2.46 5.64 -8.82
C ILE A 35 1.42 4.56 -8.51
N LEU A 36 1.44 3.47 -9.27
CA LEU A 36 0.50 2.36 -9.15
C LEU A 36 1.19 1.16 -8.50
N ASN A 37 0.82 0.87 -7.25
CA ASN A 37 1.34 -0.24 -6.48
C ASN A 37 0.39 -1.44 -6.56
N SER A 38 0.81 -2.50 -7.26
CA SER A 38 -0.08 -3.62 -7.62
C SER A 38 0.22 -4.88 -6.82
N ARG A 39 -0.85 -5.55 -6.36
CA ARG A 39 -0.78 -6.89 -5.78
C ARG A 39 -0.32 -7.88 -6.85
N ARG A 40 0.45 -8.86 -6.39
CA ARG A 40 0.88 -10.02 -7.13
C ARG A 40 0.89 -11.23 -6.20
N ASP A 41 0.38 -12.36 -6.69
CA ASP A 41 0.46 -13.64 -5.98
C ASP A 41 1.78 -14.38 -6.31
N ASN A 42 2.62 -13.79 -7.15
CA ASN A 42 3.90 -14.37 -7.60
C ASN A 42 5.11 -13.73 -6.91
N GLY A 43 5.06 -13.63 -5.57
CA GLY A 43 6.23 -13.36 -4.73
C GLY A 43 6.47 -11.91 -4.32
N TYR A 44 6.26 -10.94 -5.20
CA TYR A 44 6.51 -9.54 -4.89
C TYR A 44 5.59 -8.60 -5.62
N ARG A 45 5.28 -7.47 -4.99
CA ARG A 45 4.49 -6.41 -5.58
C ARG A 45 5.26 -5.75 -6.71
N ARG A 46 4.54 -5.29 -7.72
CA ARG A 46 5.11 -4.50 -8.82
C ARG A 46 4.53 -3.10 -8.78
N VAL A 47 5.42 -2.12 -8.92
CA VAL A 47 5.08 -0.71 -8.87
C VAL A 47 5.38 -0.08 -10.22
N PHE A 48 4.45 0.73 -10.74
CA PHE A 48 4.56 1.36 -12.04
C PHE A 48 4.35 2.87 -11.92
N GLU A 49 5.03 3.62 -12.77
CA GLU A 49 4.86 5.06 -12.92
C GLU A 49 4.17 5.39 -14.25
N SER A 50 3.33 6.43 -14.25
CA SER A 50 2.77 7.03 -15.46
C SER A 50 2.75 8.55 -15.32
N SER A 51 3.25 9.27 -16.33
CA SER A 51 3.22 10.74 -16.41
C SER A 51 2.17 11.26 -17.38
N ASP A 52 1.32 10.37 -17.92
CA ASP A 52 0.40 10.64 -19.02
C ASP A 52 -0.99 10.06 -18.73
N MET A 53 -1.40 10.11 -17.47
CA MET A 53 -2.71 9.61 -17.00
C MET A 53 -2.97 8.19 -17.48
N GLY A 54 -1.99 7.30 -17.31
CA GLY A 54 -2.10 5.87 -17.58
C GLY A 54 -2.08 5.47 -19.05
N GLU A 55 -1.78 6.38 -19.99
CA GLU A 55 -1.57 6.02 -21.41
C GLU A 55 -0.33 5.13 -21.57
N THR A 56 0.72 5.38 -20.79
CA THR A 56 1.90 4.51 -20.68
C THR A 56 2.21 4.19 -19.22
N TRP A 57 2.68 2.96 -18.97
CA TRP A 57 3.13 2.49 -17.66
C TRP A 57 4.56 1.99 -17.75
N LYS A 58 5.44 2.55 -16.93
CA LYS A 58 6.83 2.10 -16.78
C LYS A 58 7.04 1.52 -15.40
N GLU A 59 7.62 0.33 -15.31
CA GLU A 59 7.92 -0.26 -14.01
C GLU A 59 9.00 0.54 -13.25
N ALA A 60 8.72 0.80 -11.97
CA ALA A 60 9.54 1.59 -11.06
C ALA A 60 10.70 0.77 -10.46
N LEU A 61 11.51 0.12 -11.31
CA LEU A 61 12.61 -0.77 -10.90
C LEU A 61 13.74 -0.05 -10.14
N GLY A 62 13.86 1.27 -10.30
CA GLY A 62 14.87 2.08 -9.61
C GLY A 62 14.47 2.55 -8.22
N THR A 63 13.21 2.32 -7.80
CA THR A 63 12.67 2.82 -6.53
C THR A 63 11.89 1.73 -5.79
N LEU A 64 10.63 1.51 -6.14
CA LEU A 64 9.66 0.79 -5.31
C LEU A 64 9.30 -0.61 -5.81
N SER A 65 9.49 -0.91 -7.10
CA SER A 65 9.08 -2.23 -7.63
C SER A 65 9.94 -3.35 -7.02
N HIS A 66 9.32 -4.49 -6.73
CA HIS A 66 9.93 -5.69 -6.15
C HIS A 66 10.39 -5.57 -4.68
N VAL A 67 10.34 -4.38 -4.08
CA VAL A 67 10.72 -4.16 -2.68
C VAL A 67 9.87 -5.02 -1.74
N TRP A 68 8.55 -4.86 -1.80
CA TRP A 68 7.62 -5.53 -0.89
C TRP A 68 7.23 -6.94 -1.38
N GLY A 69 7.41 -7.92 -0.49
CA GLY A 69 7.08 -9.32 -0.73
C GLY A 69 5.68 -9.68 -0.25
N ASN A 70 5.12 -10.76 -0.80
CA ASN A 70 3.86 -11.34 -0.35
C ASN A 70 4.02 -12.21 0.92
N SER A 71 5.22 -12.74 1.17
CA SER A 71 5.59 -13.58 2.32
C SER A 71 7.12 -13.66 2.46
N PRO A 72 7.66 -14.20 3.57
CA PRO A 72 9.12 -14.30 3.76
C PRO A 72 9.83 -15.13 2.69
N SER A 73 9.17 -16.17 2.17
CA SER A 73 9.70 -17.03 1.10
C SER A 73 9.36 -16.54 -0.30
N ARG A 74 8.67 -15.40 -0.44
CA ARG A 74 8.18 -14.86 -1.73
C ARG A 74 7.29 -15.86 -2.47
N THR A 75 6.41 -16.55 -1.75
CA THR A 75 5.47 -17.54 -2.30
C THR A 75 4.07 -17.38 -1.71
N GLY A 76 3.05 -17.91 -2.39
CA GLY A 76 1.66 -17.85 -1.94
C GLY A 76 0.93 -16.57 -2.35
N PRO A 77 -0.30 -16.33 -1.88
CA PRO A 77 -1.08 -15.18 -2.31
C PRO A 77 -0.51 -13.87 -1.76
N GLY A 78 -0.64 -12.79 -2.52
CA GLY A 78 -0.47 -11.42 -2.05
C GLY A 78 -1.68 -10.94 -1.27
N CYS A 79 -1.69 -9.63 -0.99
CA CYS A 79 -2.77 -8.96 -0.26
C CYS A 79 -3.09 -7.61 -0.91
N GLU A 80 -4.28 -7.08 -0.65
CA GLU A 80 -4.54 -5.66 -0.80
C GLU A 80 -3.62 -4.85 0.13
N ALA A 81 -3.43 -3.56 -0.17
CA ALA A 81 -2.54 -2.70 0.57
C ALA A 81 -3.07 -1.28 0.67
N GLY A 82 -3.13 -0.73 1.89
CA GLY A 82 -3.30 0.70 2.08
C GLY A 82 -2.08 1.45 1.55
N PHE A 83 -2.31 2.40 0.64
CA PHE A 83 -1.25 3.20 0.00
C PHE A 83 -1.74 4.62 -0.22
N ILE A 84 -1.11 5.59 0.45
CA ILE A 84 -1.46 7.02 0.37
C ILE A 84 -0.21 7.88 0.19
N ALA A 85 -0.36 9.02 -0.48
CA ALA A 85 0.62 10.10 -0.46
C ALA A 85 0.11 11.20 0.49
N THR A 86 0.99 11.74 1.32
CA THR A 86 0.66 12.76 2.31
C THR A 86 1.88 13.65 2.61
N THR A 87 1.69 14.67 3.45
CA THR A 87 2.76 15.56 3.93
C THR A 87 2.82 15.48 5.45
N ILE A 88 3.98 15.09 5.98
CA ILE A 88 4.24 15.05 7.42
C ILE A 88 5.38 16.03 7.72
N GLU A 89 5.19 16.95 8.67
CA GLU A 89 6.19 17.97 9.03
C GLU A 89 6.72 18.76 7.81
N GLY A 90 5.83 19.06 6.85
CA GLY A 90 6.17 19.77 5.62
C GLY A 90 6.92 18.95 4.56
N LYS A 91 7.16 17.66 4.80
CA LYS A 91 7.84 16.75 3.86
C LYS A 91 6.81 15.82 3.19
N PRO A 92 6.71 15.81 1.85
CA PRO A 92 5.93 14.81 1.13
C PRO A 92 6.49 13.41 1.40
N VAL A 93 5.60 12.45 1.66
CA VAL A 93 5.92 11.03 1.80
C VAL A 93 4.78 10.16 1.28
N MET A 94 5.11 8.91 0.94
CA MET A 94 4.14 7.85 0.73
C MET A 94 4.13 6.92 1.95
N LEU A 95 2.92 6.56 2.38
CA LEU A 95 2.71 5.54 3.41
C LEU A 95 2.12 4.30 2.77
N PHE A 96 2.63 3.14 3.18
CA PHE A 96 2.26 1.85 2.62
C PHE A 96 2.04 0.83 3.74
N THR A 97 0.97 0.04 3.64
CA THR A 97 0.69 -1.06 4.58
C THR A 97 0.56 -2.38 3.85
N HIS A 98 1.09 -3.44 4.44
CA HIS A 98 1.00 -4.80 3.92
C HIS A 98 1.35 -5.82 5.01
N PRO A 99 0.66 -6.97 5.07
CA PRO A 99 1.01 -8.05 5.98
C PRO A 99 2.33 -8.70 5.59
N LEU A 100 3.13 -9.11 6.58
CA LEU A 100 4.33 -9.90 6.34
C LEU A 100 4.02 -11.37 6.01
N ASN A 101 2.85 -11.87 6.42
CA ASN A 101 2.32 -13.19 6.06
C ASN A 101 3.26 -14.36 6.41
N PHE A 102 3.74 -14.39 7.66
CA PHE A 102 4.58 -15.49 8.16
C PHE A 102 3.83 -16.82 8.25
N GLN A 103 2.53 -16.78 8.52
CA GLN A 103 1.67 -17.96 8.53
C GLN A 103 1.25 -18.43 7.13
N GLY A 104 1.62 -17.68 6.09
CA GLY A 104 1.40 -18.02 4.70
C GLY A 104 -0.07 -18.07 4.27
N ALA A 105 -0.28 -18.45 3.01
CA ALA A 105 -1.60 -18.50 2.40
C ALA A 105 -2.37 -17.17 2.64
N TYR A 106 -3.67 -17.27 2.89
CA TYR A 106 -4.54 -16.12 3.18
C TYR A 106 -4.61 -15.77 4.68
N ASN A 107 -3.62 -16.20 5.48
CA ASN A 107 -3.54 -15.82 6.89
C ASN A 107 -3.10 -14.37 7.04
N ARG A 108 -2.10 -13.93 6.27
CA ARG A 108 -1.74 -12.50 6.12
C ARG A 108 -1.56 -11.82 7.48
N ASP A 109 -0.83 -12.48 8.38
CA ASP A 109 -0.54 -11.98 9.71
C ASP A 109 0.54 -10.89 9.70
N ARG A 110 0.59 -10.11 10.79
CA ARG A 110 1.58 -9.05 11.04
C ARG A 110 1.53 -7.94 10.00
N LEU A 111 0.48 -7.11 10.05
CA LEU A 111 0.37 -5.91 9.24
C LEU A 111 1.47 -4.93 9.63
N HIS A 112 2.29 -4.53 8.66
CA HIS A 112 3.35 -3.55 8.83
C HIS A 112 3.00 -2.24 8.11
N LEU A 113 3.60 -1.16 8.60
CA LEU A 113 3.57 0.17 8.01
C LEU A 113 4.98 0.56 7.54
N TRP A 114 5.07 1.08 6.33
CA TRP A 114 6.28 1.66 5.76
C TRP A 114 6.05 3.11 5.36
N MET A 115 7.11 3.91 5.45
CA MET A 115 7.17 5.28 4.95
C MET A 115 8.29 5.41 3.92
N THR A 116 8.04 6.15 2.84
CA THR A 116 9.07 6.41 1.82
C THR A 116 8.92 7.80 1.20
N ASP A 117 10.04 8.42 0.87
CA ASP A 117 10.13 9.65 0.07
C ASP A 117 10.48 9.35 -1.41
N ASN A 118 10.17 8.14 -1.88
CA ASN A 118 10.56 7.58 -3.18
C ASN A 118 12.08 7.35 -3.36
N GLN A 119 12.88 7.53 -2.31
CA GLN A 119 14.33 7.25 -2.31
C GLN A 119 14.71 6.30 -1.17
N ARG A 120 14.36 6.67 0.06
CA ARG A 120 14.55 5.90 1.29
C ARG A 120 13.26 5.21 1.64
N ILE A 121 13.35 4.00 2.19
CA ILE A 121 12.20 3.24 2.66
C ILE A 121 12.47 2.88 4.12
N PHE A 122 11.59 3.34 4.99
CA PHE A 122 11.65 3.12 6.43
C PHE A 122 10.53 2.17 6.82
N ASP A 123 10.88 1.04 7.44
CA ASP A 123 9.92 0.16 8.10
C ASP A 123 9.57 0.77 9.45
N VAL A 124 8.36 1.33 9.56
CA VAL A 124 7.86 1.93 10.80
C VAL A 124 7.60 0.82 11.83
N GLY A 125 7.22 -0.36 11.36
CA GLY A 125 7.02 -1.56 12.17
C GLY A 125 5.62 -2.15 12.05
N GLN A 126 5.37 -3.14 12.89
CA GLN A 126 4.10 -3.85 12.96
C GLN A 126 3.03 -2.99 13.64
N ILE A 127 1.89 -2.81 12.97
CA ILE A 127 0.74 -2.06 13.49
C ILE A 127 -0.43 -2.96 13.92
N SER A 128 -0.44 -4.24 13.52
CA SER A 128 -1.36 -5.24 14.09
C SER A 128 -0.81 -5.85 15.39
N HIS A 129 -1.68 -6.45 16.20
CA HIS A 129 -1.26 -7.03 17.48
C HIS A 129 -0.76 -8.48 17.32
N GLY A 130 0.41 -8.77 17.90
CA GLY A 130 0.93 -10.13 18.02
C GLY A 130 1.02 -10.88 16.68
N VAL A 131 0.26 -11.97 16.57
CA VAL A 131 0.22 -12.85 15.38
C VAL A 131 -1.17 -12.89 14.74
N GLU A 132 -1.99 -11.89 15.02
CA GLU A 132 -3.32 -11.78 14.42
C GLU A 132 -3.23 -11.73 12.90
N LYS A 133 -4.20 -12.38 12.26
CA LYS A 133 -4.39 -12.40 10.82
C LYS A 133 -5.02 -11.06 10.42
N THR A 134 -4.27 -10.22 9.71
CA THR A 134 -4.65 -8.84 9.39
C THR A 134 -4.53 -8.61 7.89
N PRO A 135 -5.53 -9.07 7.10
CA PRO A 135 -5.50 -8.98 5.64
C PRO A 135 -5.56 -7.53 5.14
N TYR A 136 -6.74 -6.97 4.87
CA TYR A 136 -6.85 -5.71 4.13
C TYR A 136 -6.73 -4.52 5.07
N SER A 137 -6.23 -3.39 4.55
CA SER A 137 -5.97 -2.20 5.35
C SER A 137 -6.15 -0.91 4.57
N SER A 138 -6.56 0.14 5.28
CA SER A 138 -6.74 1.48 4.74
C SER A 138 -6.14 2.52 5.67
N LEU A 139 -5.37 3.44 5.11
CA LEU A 139 -4.69 4.50 5.87
C LEU A 139 -5.44 5.82 5.73
N LEU A 140 -5.46 6.59 6.81
CA LEU A 140 -5.93 7.98 6.82
C LEU A 140 -4.96 8.84 7.62
N TYR A 141 -4.42 9.87 6.99
CA TYR A 141 -3.73 10.96 7.68
C TYR A 141 -4.58 12.23 7.59
N THR A 142 -4.96 12.77 8.74
CA THR A 142 -5.82 13.96 8.82
C THR A 142 -5.59 14.67 10.15
N ASP A 143 -5.67 16.01 10.17
CA ASP A 143 -5.49 16.82 11.38
C ASP A 143 -4.26 16.45 12.22
N ASP A 144 -3.13 16.20 11.54
CA ASP A 144 -1.87 15.73 12.12
C ASP A 144 -1.99 14.44 12.96
N LYS A 145 -2.90 13.55 12.55
CA LYS A 145 -3.14 12.24 13.16
C LYS A 145 -3.16 11.17 12.09
N LEU A 146 -2.62 10.00 12.44
CA LEU A 146 -2.60 8.83 11.57
C LEU A 146 -3.54 7.77 12.11
N PHE A 147 -4.34 7.20 11.22
CA PHE A 147 -5.25 6.10 11.51
C PHE A 147 -5.06 4.99 10.49
N CYS A 148 -5.31 3.75 10.92
CA CYS A 148 -5.44 2.60 10.05
C CYS A 148 -6.74 1.87 10.36
N LEU A 149 -7.58 1.70 9.35
CA LEU A 149 -8.73 0.81 9.39
C LEU A 149 -8.30 -0.52 8.76
N HIS A 150 -8.32 -1.61 9.51
CA HIS A 150 -7.85 -2.91 8.99
C HIS A 150 -8.72 -4.08 9.44
N GLU A 151 -8.65 -5.16 8.66
CA GLU A 151 -9.31 -6.41 9.00
C GLU A 151 -8.58 -7.13 10.15
N ILE A 152 -9.32 -7.86 10.98
CA ILE A 152 -8.78 -8.96 11.79
C ILE A 152 -9.60 -10.21 11.49
N LYS A 153 -8.92 -11.35 11.40
CA LYS A 153 -9.54 -12.61 11.02
C LYS A 153 -9.28 -13.70 12.07
N THR A 154 -10.33 -14.42 12.43
CA THR A 154 -10.25 -15.60 13.29
C THR A 154 -9.88 -16.87 12.51
N GLU A 155 -9.63 -17.98 13.20
CA GLU A 155 -9.42 -19.28 12.56
C GLU A 155 -10.66 -19.77 11.79
N ASP A 156 -11.86 -19.37 12.23
CA ASP A 156 -13.14 -19.74 11.60
C ASP A 156 -13.51 -18.83 10.41
N GLU A 157 -12.54 -18.07 9.87
CA GLU A 157 -12.74 -17.13 8.75
C GLU A 157 -13.82 -16.06 9.04
N ILE A 158 -13.99 -15.68 10.31
CA ILE A 158 -14.84 -14.55 10.72
C ILE A 158 -13.98 -13.30 10.77
N TYR A 159 -14.42 -12.25 10.06
CA TYR A 159 -13.73 -10.97 9.91
C TYR A 159 -14.37 -9.89 10.77
N SER A 160 -13.54 -9.07 11.40
CA SER A 160 -13.93 -7.80 12.01
C SER A 160 -13.07 -6.67 11.44
N ILE A 161 -13.54 -5.43 11.58
CA ILE A 161 -12.79 -4.24 11.18
C ILE A 161 -12.40 -3.45 12.43
N VAL A 162 -11.13 -3.11 12.55
CA VAL A 162 -10.56 -2.35 13.66
C VAL A 162 -10.06 -1.00 13.16
N LEU A 163 -10.38 0.06 13.90
CA LEU A 163 -9.80 1.38 13.69
C LEU A 163 -8.71 1.63 14.73
N SER A 164 -7.47 1.72 14.26
CA SER A 164 -6.27 1.94 15.07
C SER A 164 -5.81 3.39 14.95
N TYR A 165 -5.59 4.05 16.09
CA TYR A 165 -4.94 5.36 16.15
C TYR A 165 -3.43 5.15 16.31
N LEU A 166 -2.66 5.55 15.29
CA LEU A 166 -1.25 5.24 15.12
C LEU A 166 -0.36 6.41 15.59
N GLU A 167 -0.56 6.84 16.84
CA GLU A 167 0.14 7.99 17.42
C GLU A 167 1.65 7.76 17.52
N ASN A 168 2.05 6.61 18.05
CA ASN A 168 3.46 6.29 18.27
C ASN A 168 4.21 6.11 16.95
N GLU A 169 3.57 5.46 15.98
CA GLU A 169 4.09 5.27 14.63
C GLU A 169 4.28 6.62 13.92
N LEU A 170 3.31 7.54 14.08
CA LEU A 170 3.43 8.90 13.55
C LEU A 170 4.60 9.64 14.21
N GLN A 171 4.75 9.58 15.53
CA GLN A 171 5.88 10.21 16.22
C GLN A 171 7.23 9.62 15.78
N LEU A 172 7.29 8.29 15.58
CA LEU A 172 8.49 7.63 15.07
C LEU A 172 8.82 8.11 13.66
N MET A 173 7.84 8.18 12.76
CA MET A 173 8.02 8.73 11.41
C MET A 173 8.53 10.17 11.46
N LYS A 174 7.94 11.04 12.30
CA LYS A 174 8.40 12.42 12.50
C LYS A 174 9.87 12.50 12.91
N SER A 175 10.35 11.56 13.73
CA SER A 175 11.73 11.56 14.22
C SER A 175 12.79 11.18 13.16
N VAL A 176 12.40 10.48 12.09
CA VAL A 176 13.32 10.00 11.05
C VAL A 176 13.23 10.79 9.74
N LEU A 177 12.27 11.73 9.67
CA LEU A 177 12.00 12.57 8.50
C LEU A 177 13.09 13.59 8.22
#